data_AF-A0A0M4MWC3-F1
#
_entry.id   AF-A0A0M4MWC3-F1
#
_cell.length_a   1.000
_cell.length_b   1.000
_cell.length_c   1.000
_cell.angle_alpha   90.00
_cell.angle_beta   90.00
_cell.angle_gamma   90.00
#
_symmetry.space_group_name_H-M   'P 1'
#
loop_
_entity.id
_entity.type
_entity.pdbx_description
1 polymer ?
#
loop_
_entity_poly.entity_id
_entity_poly.type
_entity_poly.pdbx_seq_one_letter_code
_entity_poly.pdbx_strand_id
1 'polypeptide(L)' 'MNFYQSILFASDAEILALWGAGFIALSIVALIGDRRRSKRSDINKVSLVPWTSLFMASMIIGGGLIALSLPKLLAN' A
#
# COMPACT_ATOMS: atom_id res chain seq x y z
N MET A 1 18.09 -2.73 -18.59
CA MET A 1 18.47 -2.54 -17.17
C MET A 1 17.71 -3.54 -16.32
N ASN A 2 18.41 -4.34 -15.52
CA ASN A 2 17.76 -5.29 -14.62
C ASN A 2 17.16 -4.51 -13.45
N PHE A 3 15.87 -4.67 -13.17
CA PHE A 3 15.15 -4.03 -12.05
C PHE A 3 15.91 -4.15 -10.72
N TYR A 4 16.61 -5.28 -10.52
CA TYR A 4 17.48 -5.54 -9.39
C TYR A 4 18.63 -4.53 -9.21
N GLN A 5 19.23 -4.03 -10.30
CA GLN A 5 20.28 -3.02 -10.23
C GLN A 5 19.73 -1.66 -9.77
N SER A 6 18.53 -1.28 -10.22
CA SER A 6 17.92 -0.01 -9.82
C SER A 6 17.59 0.04 -8.33
N ILE A 7 17.20 -1.08 -7.70
CA ILE A 7 16.97 -1.13 -6.24
C ILE A 7 18.29 -1.10 -5.46
N LEU A 8 19.35 -1.73 -5.98
CA LEU A 8 20.67 -1.73 -5.32
C LEU A 8 21.36 -0.37 -5.30
N PHE A 9 21.04 0.52 -6.25
CA PHE A 9 21.52 1.91 -6.29
C PHE A 9 20.48 2.93 -5.81
N ALA A 10 19.31 2.48 -5.36
CA ALA A 10 18.24 3.35 -4.91
C ALA A 10 18.61 4.06 -3.61
N SER A 11 18.34 5.36 -3.52
CA SER A 11 18.49 6.09 -2.26
C SER A 11 17.43 5.63 -1.25
N ASP A 12 17.66 5.84 0.06
CA ASP A 12 16.69 5.48 1.09
C ASP A 12 15.27 6.03 0.82
N ALA A 13 15.16 7.20 0.19
CA ALA A 13 13.86 7.79 -0.17
C ALA A 13 13.16 7.03 -1.29
N GLU A 14 13.90 6.55 -2.29
CA GLU A 14 13.31 5.75 -3.38
C GLU A 14 12.84 4.39 -2.87
N ILE A 15 13.57 3.79 -1.92
CA ILE A 15 13.14 2.56 -1.24
C ILE A 15 11.86 2.83 -0.44
N LEU A 16 11.79 3.91 0.33
CA LEU A 16 10.59 4.30 1.07
C LEU A 16 9.40 4.57 0.15
N ALA A 17 9.62 5.21 -0.99
CA ALA A 17 8.59 5.46 -1.99
C ALA A 17 8.06 4.16 -2.61
N LEU A 18 8.93 3.19 -2.91
CA LEU A 18 8.53 1.87 -3.41
C LEU A 18 7.69 1.10 -2.39
N TRP A 19 8.10 1.09 -1.12
CA TRP A 19 7.30 0.49 -0.04
C TRP A 19 5.97 1.20 0.13
N GLY A 20 5.97 2.55 0.10
CA GLY A 20 4.76 3.36 0.16
C GLY A 20 3.78 3.02 -0.97
N ALA A 21 4.26 2.92 -2.20
CA ALA A 21 3.47 2.49 -3.36
C ALA A 21 2.92 1.07 -3.19
N GLY A 22 3.71 0.14 -2.64
CA GLY A 22 3.28 -1.21 -2.31
C GLY A 22 2.13 -1.25 -1.31
N PHE A 23 2.22 -0.45 -0.24
CA PHE A 23 1.15 -0.32 0.75
C PHE A 23 -0.11 0.35 0.18
N ILE A 24 0.03 1.34 -0.70
CA ILE A 24 -1.12 1.91 -1.40
C ILE A 24 -1.80 0.86 -2.30
N ALA A 25 -1.03 0.08 -3.06
CA ALA A 25 -1.58 -1.02 -3.86
C ALA A 25 -2.34 -2.04 -2.99
N LEU A 26 -1.78 -2.42 -1.85
CA LEU A 26 -2.46 -3.29 -0.87
C LEU A 26 -3.76 -2.68 -0.35
N SER A 27 -3.77 -1.36 -0.08
CA SER A 27 -5.00 -0.66 0.34
C SER A 27 -6.09 -0.75 -0.73
N ILE A 28 -5.74 -0.59 -2.01
CA ILE A 28 -6.70 -0.71 -3.13
C ILE A 28 -7.25 -2.14 -3.18
N VAL A 29 -6.40 -3.15 -3.04
CA VAL A 29 -6.84 -4.56 -2.97
C VAL A 29 -7.79 -4.79 -1.80
N ALA A 30 -7.49 -4.21 -0.63
CA ALA A 30 -8.35 -4.32 0.54
C ALA A 30 -9.72 -3.66 0.33
N LEU A 31 -9.76 -2.50 -0.34
CA LEU A 31 -10.99 -1.81 -0.71
C LEU A 31 -11.84 -2.64 -1.69
N ILE A 32 -11.21 -3.30 -2.66
CA ILE A 32 -11.88 -4.23 -3.58
C ILE A 32 -12.44 -5.43 -2.79
N GLY A 33 -11.68 -5.98 -1.86
CA GLY A 33 -12.12 -7.05 -0.96
C GLY A 33 -13.37 -6.68 -0.17
N ASP A 34 -13.40 -5.47 0.40
CA ASP A 34 -14.56 -4.98 1.14
C ASP A 34 -15.78 -4.77 0.23
N ARG A 35 -15.60 -4.21 -0.98
CA ARG A 35 -16.68 -4.10 -1.98
C ARG A 35 -17.23 -5.45 -2.41
N ARG A 36 -16.36 -6.46 -2.55
CA ARG A 36 -16.78 -7.84 -2.87
C ARG A 36 -17.55 -8.47 -1.71
N ARG A 37 -17.15 -8.19 -0.47
CA ARG A 37 -17.87 -8.63 0.74
C ARG A 37 -19.25 -7.98 0.83
N SER A 38 -19.35 -6.67 0.59
CA SER A 38 -20.60 -5.91 0.66
C SER A 38 -21.65 -6.38 -0.36
N LYS A 39 -21.22 -6.94 -1.51
CA LYS A 39 -22.13 -7.54 -2.50
C LYS A 39 -22.61 -8.95 -2.16
N ARG A 40 -22.08 -9.61 -1.12
CA ARG A 40 -22.53 -10.96 -0.72
C ARG A 40 -23.66 -10.86 0.30
N SER A 41 -24.69 -11.68 0.10
CA SER A 41 -25.92 -11.71 0.91
C SER A 41 -25.72 -12.10 2.38
N ASP A 42 -24.59 -12.72 2.73
CA ASP A 42 -24.37 -13.30 4.06
C ASP A 42 -22.99 -12.88 4.60
N ILE A 43 -22.96 -11.71 5.24
CA ILE A 43 -21.74 -11.07 5.75
C ILE A 43 -21.09 -11.89 6.88
N ASN A 44 -21.89 -12.67 7.60
CA ASN A 44 -21.47 -13.46 8.76
C ASN A 44 -20.63 -14.69 8.38
N LYS A 45 -20.66 -15.14 7.12
CA LYS A 45 -19.87 -16.30 6.67
C LYS A 45 -18.50 -15.95 6.09
N VAL A 46 -18.18 -14.66 5.94
CA VAL A 46 -17.00 -14.21 5.16
C VAL A 46 -16.02 -13.36 6.00
N SER A 47 -16.23 -13.21 7.32
CA SER A 47 -15.44 -12.28 8.14
C SER A 47 -14.04 -12.80 8.56
N LEU A 48 -13.39 -13.62 7.73
CA LEU A 48 -12.02 -14.09 8.01
C LEU A 48 -10.98 -12.95 7.92
N VAL A 49 -11.24 -11.95 7.08
CA VAL A 49 -10.30 -10.85 6.83
C VAL A 49 -10.96 -9.51 7.15
N PRO A 50 -10.39 -8.70 8.07
CA PRO A 50 -10.88 -7.37 8.37
C PRO A 50 -10.43 -6.36 7.28
N TRP A 51 -11.07 -6.42 6.12
CA TRP A 51 -10.71 -5.62 4.93
C TRP A 51 -10.61 -4.12 5.21
N THR A 52 -11.52 -3.56 6.01
CA THR A 52 -11.50 -2.14 6.39
C THR A 52 -10.28 -1.79 7.25
N SER A 53 -9.94 -2.63 8.23
CA SER A 53 -8.75 -2.44 9.06
C SER A 53 -7.47 -2.57 8.25
N LEU A 54 -7.42 -3.53 7.30
CA LEU A 54 -6.30 -3.71 6.39
C LEU A 54 -6.13 -2.51 5.44
N PHE A 55 -7.23 -1.99 4.91
CA PHE A 55 -7.26 -0.78 4.10
C PHE A 55 -6.70 0.42 4.88
N MET A 56 -7.24 0.68 6.08
CA MET A 56 -6.82 1.79 6.93
C MET A 56 -5.35 1.70 7.31
N ALA A 57 -4.89 0.54 7.80
CA ALA A 57 -3.48 0.36 8.18
C ALA A 57 -2.55 0.56 6.97
N SER A 58 -2.88 -0.04 5.82
CA SER A 58 -2.06 0.09 4.62
C SER A 58 -2.05 1.52 4.07
N MET A 59 -3.18 2.23 4.12
CA MET A 59 -3.27 3.61 3.67
C MET A 59 -2.48 4.57 4.57
N ILE A 60 -2.53 4.37 5.90
CA ILE A 60 -1.77 5.17 6.86
C ILE A 60 -0.26 4.94 6.67
N ILE A 61 0.16 3.67 6.62
CA ILE A 61 1.57 3.33 6.45
C ILE A 61 2.07 3.78 5.08
N GLY A 62 1.34 3.47 4.01
CA GLY A 62 1.71 3.84 2.65
C GLY A 62 1.75 5.35 2.44
N GLY A 63 0.73 6.06 2.92
CA GLY A 63 0.68 7.52 2.87
C GLY A 63 1.82 8.16 3.68
N GLY A 64 2.12 7.64 4.86
CA GLY A 64 3.23 8.11 5.69
C GLY A 64 4.60 7.91 5.02
N LEU A 65 4.84 6.73 4.44
CA LEU A 65 6.08 6.42 3.72
C LEU A 65 6.27 7.33 2.49
N ILE A 66 5.21 7.54 1.71
CA ILE A 66 5.26 8.48 0.58
C ILE A 66 5.54 9.89 1.08
N ALA A 67 4.82 10.37 2.09
CA ALA A 67 5.03 11.72 2.65
C ALA A 67 6.46 11.95 3.15
N LEU A 68 7.10 10.94 3.76
CA LEU A 68 8.50 11.02 4.20
C LEU A 68 9.50 10.99 3.04
N SER A 69 9.18 10.29 1.95
CA SER A 69 10.04 10.24 0.76
C SER A 69 9.96 11.51 -0.10
N LEU A 70 8.81 12.20 -0.10
CA LEU A 70 8.52 13.35 -0.97
C LEU A 70 9.60 14.45 -0.92
N PRO A 71 10.02 14.95 0.26
CA PRO A 71 10.98 16.06 0.33
C PRO A 71 12.31 15.72 -0.34
N LYS A 72 12.81 14.48 -0.14
CA LYS A 72 14.08 14.03 -0.71
C LYS A 72 13.97 13.72 -2.20
N LEU A 73 12.80 13.28 -2.67
CA LEU A 73 12.54 13.10 -4.11
C LEU A 73 12.36 14.43 -4.86
N LEU A 74 11.77 15.44 -4.22
CA LEU A 74 11.56 16.77 -4.82
C LEU A 74 12.79 17.67 -4.73
N ALA A 75 13.70 17.41 -3.79
CA ALA A 75 14.96 18.13 -3.65
C ALA A 75 16.10 17.56 -4.51
N ASN A 76 15.83 16.48 -5.26
CA ASN A 76 16.74 15.84 -6.20
C ASN A 76 16.42 16.29 -7.63
#